data_AF-E1IGG6-F1
#
_entry.id   AF-E1IGG6-F1
#
_cell.length_a   1.000
_cell.length_b   1.000
_cell.length_c   1.000
_cell.angle_alpha   90.00
_cell.angle_beta   90.00
_cell.angle_gamma   90.00
#
_symmetry.space_group_name_H-M   'P 1'
#
loop_
_entity.id
_entity.type
_entity.pdbx_description
1 polymer ?
#
loop_
_entity_poly.entity_id
_entity_poly.type
_entity_poly.pdbx_seq_one_letter_code
_entity_poly.pdbx_strand_id
1 'polypeptide(L)'
;MGGHLNHQGSGMIHDIWELEATERVLVAILPQQRDLELAREAGWYRVPLARLPSHFAAEYLAFYQPATFGTERWTIRYYAPVLRYRIALRRELLPAEPQHPRAEERYYQIDIGPLATLPLPIPARRLRRVSFINTTIGQLRRAHDVADLFHPAEDAQPPDEIWGAGLAGHSLT
;
A
#
# COMPACT_ATOMS: atom_id res chain seq x y z
N MET A 1 2.71 30.14 30.14
CA MET A 1 3.67 29.23 30.79
C MET A 1 3.13 27.82 30.66
N GLY A 2 3.95 26.91 30.12
CA GLY A 2 3.66 25.48 29.97
C GLY A 2 2.79 25.18 28.76
N GLY A 3 3.24 24.46 27.74
CA GLY A 3 4.48 23.76 27.50
C GLY A 3 4.26 22.98 26.21
N HIS A 4 5.20 23.11 25.26
CA HIS A 4 5.25 22.31 24.05
C HIS A 4 5.21 20.82 24.40
N LEU A 5 4.23 20.10 23.85
CA LEU A 5 4.33 18.65 23.69
C LEU A 5 4.63 18.40 22.21
N ASN A 6 5.92 18.25 21.95
CA ASN A 6 6.44 17.76 20.68
C ASN A 6 5.95 16.32 20.49
N HIS A 7 5.10 16.08 19.49
CA HIS A 7 4.80 14.71 19.05
C HIS A 7 5.92 14.22 18.13
N GLN A 8 7.07 13.92 18.73
CA GLN A 8 8.03 13.00 18.11
C GLN A 8 7.48 11.58 18.26
N GLY A 9 6.64 11.17 17.31
CA GLY A 9 6.16 9.81 17.15
C GLY A 9 7.21 8.93 16.49
N SER A 10 7.99 8.27 17.33
CA SER A 10 8.78 7.06 17.03
C SER A 10 8.04 6.11 16.08
N GLY A 11 8.79 5.35 15.25
CA GLY A 11 8.30 4.34 14.30
C GLY A 11 7.54 3.18 14.96
N MET A 12 6.39 3.48 15.54
CA MET A 12 5.49 2.55 16.20
C MET A 12 4.63 1.88 15.12
N ILE A 13 4.56 0.56 15.19
CA ILE A 13 3.55 -0.19 14.48
C ILE A 13 2.21 0.21 15.13
N HIS A 14 1.40 1.01 14.43
CA HIS A 14 0.04 1.29 14.88
C HIS A 14 -0.78 0.01 14.76
N ASP A 15 -1.54 -0.33 15.81
CA ASP A 15 -2.54 -1.39 15.67
C ASP A 15 -3.57 -0.93 14.64
N ILE A 16 -3.98 -1.83 13.75
CA ILE A 16 -4.94 -1.49 12.70
C ILE A 16 -6.22 -0.91 13.29
N TRP A 17 -6.57 -1.20 14.55
CA TRP A 17 -7.76 -0.68 15.24
C TRP A 17 -7.65 0.78 15.70
N GLU A 18 -6.46 1.35 15.77
CA GLU A 18 -6.21 2.75 16.18
C GLU A 18 -6.29 3.74 15.01
N LEU A 19 -6.22 3.23 13.79
CA LEU A 19 -6.24 4.02 12.56
C LEU A 19 -7.62 4.66 12.28
N GLU A 20 -7.68 5.67 11.42
CA GLU A 20 -8.96 6.29 11.08
C GLU A 20 -9.68 5.46 10.01
N ALA A 21 -10.96 5.16 10.22
CA ALA A 21 -11.70 4.24 9.34
C ALA A 21 -11.80 4.74 7.89
N THR A 22 -11.68 6.06 7.68
CA THR A 22 -11.72 6.72 6.36
C THR A 22 -10.37 6.80 5.68
N GLU A 23 -9.26 6.45 6.33
CA GLU A 23 -7.94 6.42 5.69
C GLU A 23 -7.94 5.45 4.51
N ARG A 24 -7.40 5.90 3.38
CA ARG A 24 -7.44 5.15 2.13
C ARG A 24 -6.33 4.13 2.11
N VAL A 25 -6.70 2.97 1.61
CA VAL A 25 -5.80 1.82 1.45
C VAL A 25 -5.76 1.47 -0.02
N LEU A 26 -4.56 1.33 -0.57
CA LEU A 26 -4.39 0.60 -1.82
C LEU A 26 -4.00 -0.85 -1.50
N VAL A 27 -4.81 -1.80 -1.94
CA VAL A 27 -4.39 -3.20 -2.01
C VAL A 27 -3.51 -3.37 -3.25
N ALA A 28 -2.22 -3.63 -3.02
CA ALA A 28 -1.24 -3.93 -4.04
C ALA A 28 -0.95 -5.43 -4.10
N ILE A 29 -0.67 -5.94 -5.31
CA ILE A 29 -0.24 -7.32 -5.50
C ILE A 29 1.21 -7.41 -5.09
N LEU A 30 1.56 -8.32 -4.19
CA LEU A 30 2.93 -8.64 -3.80
C LEU A 30 3.38 -9.89 -4.55
N PRO A 31 4.16 -9.81 -5.64
CA PRO A 31 4.25 -10.91 -6.60
C PRO A 31 4.95 -12.17 -6.09
N GLN A 32 5.90 -12.05 -5.17
CA GLN A 32 6.74 -13.15 -4.67
C GLN A 32 7.38 -12.79 -3.32
N GLN A 33 7.90 -13.80 -2.62
CA GLN A 33 8.52 -13.66 -1.30
C GLN A 33 9.66 -12.62 -1.27
N ARG A 34 10.52 -12.60 -2.29
CA ARG A 34 11.59 -11.61 -2.43
C ARG A 34 11.09 -10.15 -2.41
N ASP A 35 9.89 -9.90 -2.93
CA ASP A 35 9.31 -8.55 -2.89
C ASP A 35 8.81 -8.18 -1.49
N LEU A 36 8.36 -9.15 -0.69
CA LEU A 36 8.02 -8.94 0.72
C LEU A 36 9.27 -8.59 1.53
N GLU A 37 10.35 -9.34 1.32
CA GLU A 37 11.65 -9.12 1.98
C GLU A 37 12.21 -7.75 1.61
N LEU A 38 12.22 -7.41 0.32
CA LEU A 38 12.65 -6.09 -0.14
C LEU A 38 11.83 -4.96 0.49
N ALA A 39 10.50 -5.10 0.56
CA ALA A 39 9.64 -4.10 1.19
C ALA A 39 9.95 -3.96 2.69
N ARG A 40 10.21 -5.07 3.37
CA ARG A 40 10.56 -5.10 4.80
C ARG A 40 11.92 -4.47 5.10
N GLU A 41 12.93 -4.81 4.30
CA GLU A 41 14.32 -4.46 4.56
C GLU A 41 14.67 -3.07 4.02
N ALA A 42 14.18 -2.73 2.83
CA ALA A 42 14.50 -1.46 2.18
C ALA A 42 13.50 -0.34 2.53
N GLY A 43 12.36 -0.66 3.14
CA GLY A 43 11.35 0.31 3.55
C GLY A 43 10.62 0.99 2.39
N TRP A 44 10.52 0.32 1.25
CA TRP A 44 9.77 0.84 0.10
C TRP A 44 9.12 -0.26 -0.73
N TYR A 45 8.04 0.09 -1.43
CA TYR A 45 7.36 -0.78 -2.39
C TYR A 45 7.24 -0.12 -3.77
N ARG A 46 7.13 -0.93 -4.85
CA ARG A 46 6.98 -0.41 -6.22
C ARG A 46 5.63 -0.72 -6.82
N VAL A 47 5.09 0.24 -7.57
CA VAL A 47 3.86 0.06 -8.34
C VAL A 47 4.07 0.58 -9.76
N PRO A 48 3.75 -0.20 -10.82
CA PRO A 48 3.87 0.27 -12.20
C PRO A 48 2.99 1.49 -12.44
N LEU A 49 3.58 2.60 -12.91
CA LEU A 49 2.89 3.88 -13.10
C LEU A 49 1.74 3.75 -14.10
N ALA A 50 1.94 2.99 -15.18
CA ALA A 50 0.95 2.79 -16.24
C ALA A 50 -0.27 1.93 -15.84
N ARG A 51 -0.27 1.32 -14.65
CA ARG A 51 -1.33 0.41 -14.19
C ARG A 51 -2.13 0.93 -13.01
N LEU A 52 -1.78 2.11 -12.50
CA LEU A 52 -2.47 2.69 -11.37
C LEU A 52 -3.77 3.36 -11.80
N PRO A 53 -4.80 3.32 -10.94
CA PRO A 53 -5.96 4.18 -11.09
C PRO A 53 -5.54 5.66 -11.16
N SER A 54 -6.32 6.48 -11.87
CA SER A 54 -6.04 7.92 -12.09
C SER A 54 -5.94 8.76 -10.81
N HIS A 55 -6.46 8.27 -9.68
CA HIS A 55 -6.41 8.93 -8.37
C HIS A 55 -5.82 7.93 -7.35
N PHE A 56 -4.52 8.01 -7.12
CA PHE A 56 -3.72 7.05 -6.35
C PHE A 56 -3.14 7.64 -5.04
N ALA A 57 -3.91 8.47 -4.35
CA ALA A 57 -3.52 8.90 -3.01
C ALA A 57 -4.01 7.86 -2.00
N ALA A 58 -3.08 7.09 -1.43
CA ALA A 58 -3.37 6.15 -0.35
C ALA A 58 -2.51 6.47 0.86
N GLU A 59 -3.12 6.51 2.04
CA GLU A 59 -2.41 6.64 3.31
C GLU A 59 -1.72 5.33 3.70
N TYR A 60 -2.24 4.18 3.24
CA TYR A 60 -1.70 2.85 3.52
C TYR A 60 -1.62 1.97 2.28
N LEU A 61 -0.66 1.05 2.28
CA LEU A 61 -0.65 -0.11 1.39
C LEU A 61 -1.06 -1.36 2.17
N ALA A 62 -1.91 -2.19 1.55
CA ALA A 62 -2.13 -3.56 1.95
C ALA A 62 -1.65 -4.50 0.85
N PHE A 63 -1.19 -5.69 1.20
CA PHE A 63 -0.50 -6.57 0.26
C PHE A 63 -1.26 -7.87 0.04
N TYR A 64 -1.71 -8.11 -1.19
CA TYR A 64 -2.27 -9.39 -1.63
C TYR A 64 -1.15 -10.35 -2.06
N GLN A 65 -1.08 -11.50 -1.41
CA GLN A 65 -0.17 -12.60 -1.73
C GLN A 65 -0.81 -13.54 -2.78
N PRO A 66 -0.26 -13.68 -4.00
CA PRO A 66 -0.76 -14.61 -5.01
C PRO A 66 -0.25 -16.05 -4.75
N ALA A 67 -0.48 -16.95 -5.71
CA ALA A 67 -0.16 -18.39 -5.60
C ALA A 67 1.30 -18.70 -5.24
N THR A 68 2.23 -17.80 -5.56
CA THR A 68 3.67 -17.89 -5.29
C THR A 68 4.02 -17.93 -3.79
N PHE A 69 3.10 -17.57 -2.90
CA PHE A 69 3.29 -17.56 -1.45
C PHE A 69 2.94 -18.89 -0.74
N GLY A 70 2.67 -19.97 -1.47
CA GLY A 70 2.51 -21.30 -0.88
C GLY A 70 1.36 -21.36 0.14
N THR A 71 1.67 -21.60 1.41
CA THR A 71 0.68 -21.65 2.51
C THR A 71 0.09 -20.28 2.86
N GLU A 72 0.79 -19.18 2.55
CA GLU A 72 0.31 -17.81 2.73
C GLU A 72 -0.35 -17.24 1.46
N ARG A 73 -0.63 -18.06 0.44
CA ARG A 73 -1.23 -17.59 -0.81
C ARG A 73 -2.69 -17.16 -0.65
N TRP A 74 -3.12 -16.36 -1.62
CA TRP A 74 -4.49 -15.90 -1.82
C TRP A 74 -5.05 -15.24 -0.56
N THR A 75 -4.26 -14.34 0.02
CA THR A 75 -4.66 -13.60 1.21
C THR A 75 -4.11 -12.19 1.16
N ILE A 76 -4.66 -11.31 1.98
CA ILE A 76 -4.04 -10.07 2.39
C ILE A 76 -3.65 -10.27 3.85
N ARG A 77 -2.35 -10.17 4.13
CA ARG A 77 -1.79 -10.39 5.47
C ARG A 77 -1.04 -9.19 6.02
N TYR A 78 -0.39 -8.44 5.15
CA TYR A 78 0.51 -7.36 5.55
C TYR A 78 -0.04 -6.01 5.10
N TYR A 79 0.25 -4.99 5.87
CA TYR A 79 -0.01 -3.60 5.52
C TYR A 79 1.11 -2.69 6.07
N ALA A 80 1.22 -1.49 5.52
CA ALA A 80 2.17 -0.47 5.99
C ALA A 80 1.67 0.94 5.67
N PRO A 81 1.99 1.94 6.50
CA PRO A 81 1.71 3.34 6.19
C PRO A 81 2.57 3.80 5.02
N VAL A 82 1.99 4.62 4.16
CA VAL A 82 2.71 5.32 3.09
C VAL A 82 3.37 6.55 3.69
N LEU A 83 4.67 6.69 3.46
CA LEU A 83 5.45 7.84 3.92
C LEU A 83 5.68 8.85 2.79
N ARG A 84 5.98 8.36 1.58
CA ARG A 84 6.32 9.23 0.45
C ARG A 84 6.18 8.51 -0.89
N TYR A 85 5.80 9.28 -1.91
CA TYR A 85 5.82 8.86 -3.31
C TYR A 85 6.98 9.48 -4.07
N ARG A 86 7.65 8.70 -4.92
CA ARG A 86 8.53 9.21 -5.97
C ARG A 86 8.39 8.38 -7.25
N ILE A 87 8.69 8.99 -8.38
CA ILE A 87 8.76 8.28 -9.66
C ILE A 87 10.21 7.87 -9.91
N ALA A 88 10.41 6.63 -10.33
CA ALA A 88 11.72 6.08 -10.70
C ALA A 88 11.57 5.07 -11.85
N LEU A 89 12.68 4.77 -12.53
CA LEU A 89 12.74 3.70 -13.52
C LEU A 89 12.93 2.35 -12.83
N ARG A 90 12.42 1.26 -13.42
CA ARG A 90 12.60 -0.08 -12.85
C ARG A 90 14.07 -0.43 -12.61
N ARG A 91 14.97 -0.09 -13.54
CA ARG A 91 16.41 -0.36 -13.40
C ARG A 91 17.07 0.36 -12.22
N GLU A 92 16.52 1.50 -11.81
CA GLU A 92 16.99 2.24 -10.63
C GLU A 92 16.52 1.56 -9.33
N LEU A 93 15.31 0.99 -9.36
CA LEU A 93 14.70 0.27 -8.23
C LEU A 93 15.27 -1.13 -8.03
N LEU A 94 15.62 -1.81 -9.13
CA LEU A 94 16.07 -3.19 -9.16
C LEU A 94 17.39 -3.28 -9.95
N PRO A 95 18.49 -2.76 -9.41
CA PRO A 95 19.77 -2.66 -10.14
C PRO A 95 20.36 -4.03 -10.51
N ALA A 96 19.95 -5.11 -9.82
CA ALA A 96 20.35 -6.47 -10.14
C ALA A 96 19.63 -7.06 -11.38
N GLU A 97 18.65 -6.37 -11.95
CA GLU A 97 17.89 -6.80 -13.14
C GLU A 97 18.00 -5.80 -14.32
N PRO A 98 19.21 -5.39 -14.75
CA PRO A 98 19.36 -4.27 -15.68
C PRO A 98 18.86 -4.57 -17.10
N GLN A 99 18.85 -5.84 -17.54
CA GLN A 99 18.32 -6.25 -18.86
C GLN A 99 16.86 -6.68 -18.84
N HIS A 100 16.11 -6.39 -17.77
CA HIS A 100 14.69 -6.72 -17.70
C HIS A 100 13.93 -6.03 -18.86
N PRO A 101 12.96 -6.69 -19.54
CA PRO A 101 12.18 -6.07 -20.64
C PRO A 101 11.42 -4.77 -20.28
N ARG A 102 11.37 -4.46 -18.98
CA ARG A 102 10.68 -3.31 -18.38
C ARG A 102 11.64 -2.37 -17.67
N ALA A 103 12.95 -2.48 -17.92
CA ALA A 103 13.98 -1.70 -17.25
C ALA A 103 13.71 -0.18 -17.33
N GLU A 104 13.22 0.28 -18.49
CA GLU A 104 12.89 1.69 -18.78
C GLU A 104 11.44 2.07 -18.43
N GLU A 105 10.62 1.16 -17.91
CA GLU A 105 9.26 1.51 -17.48
C GLU A 105 9.32 2.32 -16.18
N ARG A 106 8.40 3.29 -16.06
CA ARG A 106 8.23 4.12 -14.86
C ARG A 106 7.40 3.41 -13.79
N TYR A 107 7.86 3.51 -12.55
CA TYR A 107 7.20 3.01 -11.36
C TYR A 107 7.08 4.13 -10.33
N TYR A 108 6.04 4.09 -9.51
CA TYR A 108 6.11 4.73 -8.21
C TYR A 108 6.96 3.87 -7.30
N GLN A 109 7.99 4.47 -6.70
CA GLN A 109 8.59 3.97 -5.47
C GLN A 109 7.91 4.67 -4.30
N ILE A 110 7.32 3.86 -3.46
CA ILE A 110 6.51 4.27 -2.33
C ILE A 110 7.32 3.94 -1.10
N ASP A 111 7.87 4.93 -0.42
CA ASP A 111 8.47 4.71 0.90
C ASP A 111 7.34 4.34 1.86
N ILE A 112 7.54 3.26 2.61
CA ILE A 112 6.57 2.72 3.56
C ILE A 112 7.18 2.64 4.95
N GLY A 113 6.33 2.75 5.96
CA GLY A 113 6.74 2.41 7.33
C GLY A 113 6.94 0.90 7.51
N PRO A 114 7.20 0.47 8.76
CA PRO A 114 7.33 -0.95 9.09
C PRO A 114 6.12 -1.76 8.65
N LEU A 115 6.35 -2.93 8.06
CA LEU A 115 5.28 -3.86 7.73
C LEU A 115 4.64 -4.41 9.01
N ALA A 116 3.34 -4.25 9.10
CA ALA A 116 2.49 -4.79 10.15
C ALA A 116 1.67 -5.96 9.61
N THR A 117 1.34 -6.91 10.47
CA THR A 117 0.42 -8.01 10.16
C THR A 117 -1.00 -7.63 10.55
N LEU A 118 -1.96 -7.93 9.67
CA LEU A 118 -3.37 -7.90 10.04
C LEU A 118 -3.64 -8.91 11.16
N PRO A 119 -4.40 -8.54 12.21
CA PRO A 119 -4.81 -9.47 13.26
C PRO A 119 -5.54 -10.69 12.70
N LEU A 120 -6.35 -10.46 11.66
CA LEU A 120 -7.03 -11.50 10.89
C LEU A 120 -6.66 -11.34 9.40
N PRO A 121 -5.96 -12.30 8.79
CA PRO A 121 -5.71 -12.30 7.35
C PRO A 121 -7.01 -12.39 6.57
N ILE A 122 -7.12 -11.63 5.48
CA ILE A 122 -8.30 -11.61 4.63
C ILE A 122 -8.07 -12.61 3.48
N PRO A 123 -8.75 -13.76 3.44
CA PRO A 123 -8.57 -14.73 2.36
C PRO A 123 -9.28 -14.28 1.08
N ALA A 124 -8.78 -14.70 -0.07
CA ALA A 124 -9.50 -14.64 -1.33
C ALA A 124 -10.04 -16.03 -1.65
N ARG A 125 -11.28 -16.35 -1.24
CA ARG A 125 -11.80 -17.72 -1.36
C ARG A 125 -12.04 -18.12 -2.82
N ARG A 126 -12.49 -17.19 -3.65
CA ARG A 126 -12.81 -17.44 -5.07
C ARG A 126 -12.00 -16.57 -6.04
N LEU A 127 -11.57 -15.39 -5.60
CA LEU A 127 -10.78 -14.48 -6.42
C LEU A 127 -9.32 -14.94 -6.45
N ARG A 128 -8.82 -15.36 -7.61
CA ARG A 128 -7.43 -15.85 -7.77
C ARG A 128 -6.50 -14.84 -8.43
N ARG A 129 -7.09 -13.91 -9.17
CA ARG A 129 -6.41 -12.80 -9.84
C ARG A 129 -7.00 -11.51 -9.32
N VAL A 130 -6.15 -10.70 -8.72
CA VAL A 130 -6.49 -9.42 -8.10
C VAL A 130 -5.72 -8.35 -8.87
N SER A 131 -6.40 -7.28 -9.26
CA SER A 131 -5.77 -6.02 -9.68
C SER A 131 -5.56 -5.13 -8.45
N PHE A 132 -5.16 -3.87 -8.64
CA PHE A 132 -5.25 -2.90 -7.56
C PHE A 132 -6.70 -2.76 -7.08
N ILE A 133 -6.89 -2.64 -5.77
CA ILE A 133 -8.18 -2.37 -5.12
C ILE A 133 -7.99 -1.10 -4.29
N ASN A 134 -8.78 -0.06 -4.58
CA ASN A 134 -8.92 1.08 -3.68
C ASN A 134 -9.93 0.69 -2.61
N THR A 135 -9.64 0.99 -1.36
CA THR A 135 -10.50 0.65 -0.22
C THR A 135 -10.12 1.57 0.96
N THR A 136 -10.60 1.26 2.16
CA THR A 136 -10.32 2.03 3.38
C THR A 136 -9.88 1.12 4.52
N ILE A 137 -9.29 1.71 5.56
CA ILE A 137 -8.99 1.00 6.81
C ILE A 137 -10.24 0.37 7.41
N GLY A 138 -11.38 1.09 7.40
CA GLY A 138 -12.65 0.57 7.89
C GLY A 138 -13.10 -0.69 7.17
N GLN A 139 -12.96 -0.73 5.84
CA GLN A 139 -13.23 -1.93 5.05
C GLN A 139 -12.23 -3.06 5.32
N LEU A 140 -10.94 -2.73 5.39
CA LEU A 140 -9.88 -3.70 5.64
C LEU A 140 -10.08 -4.43 6.98
N ARG A 141 -10.57 -3.74 8.01
CA ARG A 141 -10.89 -4.32 9.33
C ARG A 141 -12.06 -5.31 9.32
N ARG A 142 -13.08 -5.04 8.50
CA ARG A 142 -14.36 -5.80 8.50
C ARG A 142 -14.45 -6.87 7.42
N ALA A 143 -13.56 -6.85 6.43
CA ALA A 143 -13.59 -7.78 5.31
C ALA A 143 -13.30 -9.22 5.75
N HIS A 144 -14.15 -10.15 5.31
CA HIS A 144 -13.97 -11.58 5.53
C HIS A 144 -13.46 -12.28 4.28
N ASP A 145 -13.58 -11.65 3.12
CA ASP A 145 -13.02 -12.06 1.84
C ASP A 145 -12.41 -10.85 1.11
N VAL A 146 -11.41 -11.07 0.26
CA VAL A 146 -10.88 -10.02 -0.62
C VAL A 146 -11.97 -9.44 -1.54
N ALA A 147 -13.00 -10.23 -1.88
CA ALA A 147 -14.15 -9.74 -2.63
C ALA A 147 -14.93 -8.62 -1.90
N ASP A 148 -14.88 -8.57 -0.57
CA ASP A 148 -15.59 -7.56 0.23
C ASP A 148 -14.93 -6.18 0.16
N LEU A 149 -13.71 -6.10 -0.37
CA LEU A 149 -12.95 -4.86 -0.52
C LEU A 149 -13.29 -4.08 -1.79
N PHE A 150 -14.10 -4.67 -2.69
CA PHE A 150 -14.61 -3.99 -3.87
C PHE A 150 -15.94 -3.31 -3.51
N HIS A 151 -15.96 -1.98 -3.37
CA HIS A 151 -17.16 -1.26 -2.96
C HIS A 151 -17.36 0.02 -3.78
N PRO A 152 -18.07 -0.06 -4.93
CA PRO A 152 -18.17 1.02 -5.90
C PRO A 152 -18.67 2.38 -5.36
N ALA A 153 -19.41 2.40 -4.24
CA ALA A 153 -19.97 3.63 -3.65
C ALA A 153 -19.01 4.34 -2.67
N GLU A 154 -18.09 3.61 -2.03
CA GLU A 154 -16.97 4.20 -1.25
C GLU A 154 -15.75 4.41 -2.16
N ASP A 155 -15.63 3.61 -3.22
CA ASP A 155 -14.67 3.78 -4.33
C ASP A 155 -15.11 4.87 -5.32
N ALA A 156 -16.37 5.32 -5.24
CA ALA A 156 -16.88 6.46 -5.99
C ALA A 156 -16.19 7.71 -5.45
N GLN A 157 -15.51 8.40 -6.34
CA GLN A 157 -14.59 9.47 -6.02
C GLN A 157 -15.22 10.52 -5.09
N PRO A 158 -14.47 11.09 -4.12
CA PRO A 158 -14.81 12.42 -3.66
C PRO A 158 -14.81 13.36 -4.90
N PRO A 159 -15.68 14.37 -4.95
CA PRO A 159 -15.71 15.31 -6.07
C PRO A 159 -14.32 15.89 -6.34
N ASP A 160 -14.05 16.22 -7.61
CA ASP A 160 -12.76 16.63 -8.23
C ASP A 160 -11.98 17.77 -7.53
N GLU A 161 -12.43 18.27 -6.39
CA GLU A 161 -11.92 19.47 -5.72
C GLU A 161 -10.63 19.27 -4.89
N ILE A 162 -10.07 18.06 -4.81
CA ILE A 162 -8.83 17.82 -4.05
C ILE A 162 -7.63 17.64 -4.98
N TRP A 163 -7.27 18.78 -5.58
CA TRP A 163 -5.92 19.29 -5.89
C TRP A 163 -4.93 18.41 -6.66
N GLY A 164 -4.75 18.79 -7.93
CA GLY A 164 -3.50 18.67 -8.70
C GLY A 164 -2.39 19.63 -8.25
N ALA A 165 -2.27 19.90 -6.94
CA ALA A 165 -1.22 20.73 -6.38
C ALA A 165 -0.74 20.12 -5.06
N GLY A 166 0.46 19.52 -5.08
CA GLY A 166 1.19 19.20 -3.85
C GLY A 166 1.28 17.72 -3.47
N LEU A 167 1.97 16.92 -4.28
CA LEU A 167 2.72 15.75 -3.76
C LEU A 167 4.00 16.18 -3.01
N ALA A 168 4.00 17.39 -2.43
CA ALA A 168 5.09 17.93 -1.64
C ALA A 168 4.69 17.91 -0.16
N GLY A 169 5.28 16.97 0.57
CA GLY A 169 5.49 17.08 2.01
C GLY A 169 4.25 16.98 2.90
N HIS A 170 3.79 15.76 3.17
CA HIS A 170 3.40 15.47 4.55
C HIS A 170 4.68 15.11 5.32
N SER A 171 5.31 16.11 5.93
CA SER A 171 6.12 15.85 7.13
C SER A 171 5.15 15.84 8.29
N LEU A 172 5.01 14.68 8.93
CA LEU A 172 4.35 14.58 10.23
C LEU A 172 5.16 15.47 11.19
N THR A 173 4.51 16.48 11.75
CA THR A 173 5.06 17.38 12.78
C THR A 173 4.53 16.97 14.15
#